data_AF-A0A944YIN8-F1
#
_entry.id   AF-A0A944YIN8-F1
#
_cell.length_a   1.000
_cell.length_b   1.000
_cell.length_c   1.000
_cell.angle_alpha   90.00
_cell.angle_beta   90.00
_cell.angle_gamma   90.00
#
_symmetry.space_group_name_H-M   'P 1'
#
loop_
_entity.id
_entity.type
_entity.pdbx_description
1 polymer ?
#
loop_
_entity_poly.entity_id
_entity_poly.type
_entity_poly.pdbx_seq_one_letter_code
_entity_poly.pdbx_strand_id
1 'polypeptide(L)'
;MSANRLPEPKKSTDRLEKAKVVEYFHPREHAILAEYLELKKKLPKDARKIDPFEIIPFEDDYDEGEKGIICRPSYRGNEYKAIDNAVARIALAPIRSSLPVWGSYQDGKVFHTRQKENESELPSRGYRSDPVLVVSINWADSGPGFSWPVKYYISWVPHYERYVVTASYDSPDVEGYLDIAIGDLPERCKIETDLKEVIKNHWDRDAMYLQGWADCLDSGIIKDPWAWREEINWGYDDEGNEVCFLDDTEGEDELDDFEIDEEEEENE
;
A
#
# COMPACT_ATOMS: atom_id res chain seq x y z
N MET A 1 -33.01 52.99 -19.73
CA MET A 1 -33.60 51.72 -20.21
C MET A 1 -32.45 50.75 -20.43
N SER A 2 -32.19 49.88 -19.44
CA SER A 2 -31.04 48.97 -19.39
C SER A 2 -31.28 47.75 -20.27
N ALA A 3 -30.38 47.49 -21.22
CA ALA A 3 -30.32 46.25 -21.98
C ALA A 3 -29.08 45.44 -21.58
N ASN A 4 -28.98 45.11 -20.29
CA ASN A 4 -28.05 44.09 -19.78
C ASN A 4 -28.82 42.79 -19.54
N ARG A 5 -28.80 41.86 -20.49
CA ARG A 5 -29.12 40.46 -20.22
C ARG A 5 -28.09 39.55 -20.88
N LEU A 6 -27.57 38.61 -20.09
CA LEU A 6 -26.71 37.53 -20.55
C LEU A 6 -27.49 36.65 -21.55
N PRO A 7 -26.85 36.12 -22.60
CA PRO A 7 -27.49 35.17 -23.50
C PRO A 7 -27.89 33.90 -22.72
N GLU A 8 -29.07 33.37 -23.02
CA GLU A 8 -29.54 32.14 -22.38
C GLU A 8 -28.57 30.98 -22.69
N PRO A 9 -28.20 30.18 -21.67
CA PRO A 9 -27.32 29.04 -21.88
C PRO A 9 -28.01 28.06 -22.83
N LYS A 10 -27.27 27.63 -23.87
CA LYS A 10 -27.69 26.51 -24.73
C LYS A 10 -27.97 25.31 -23.82
N LYS A 11 -29.18 24.73 -23.93
CA LYS A 11 -29.52 23.47 -23.25
C LYS A 11 -28.44 22.45 -23.55
N SER A 12 -27.80 21.92 -22.50
CA SER A 12 -26.79 20.87 -22.64
C SER A 12 -27.44 19.66 -23.31
N THR A 13 -26.96 19.31 -24.51
CA THR A 13 -27.39 18.09 -25.22
C THR A 13 -26.67 16.84 -24.71
N ASP A 14 -25.63 16.99 -23.89
CA ASP A 14 -25.06 15.87 -23.15
C ASP A 14 -25.86 15.64 -21.87
N ARG A 15 -26.88 14.79 -22.00
CA ARG A 15 -27.20 13.92 -20.88
C ARG A 15 -26.01 12.98 -20.75
N LEU A 16 -25.09 13.27 -19.84
CA LEU A 16 -24.17 12.27 -19.30
C LEU A 16 -24.99 11.01 -19.05
N GLU A 17 -24.77 9.96 -19.84
CA GLU A 17 -25.32 8.66 -19.52
C GLU A 17 -24.84 8.34 -18.12
N LYS A 18 -25.77 8.24 -17.17
CA LYS A 18 -25.41 7.94 -15.79
C LYS A 18 -24.71 6.60 -15.80
N ALA A 19 -23.44 6.59 -15.39
CA ALA A 19 -22.67 5.36 -15.23
C ALA A 19 -23.51 4.32 -14.48
N LYS A 20 -23.49 3.08 -14.97
CA LYS A 20 -24.25 1.98 -14.38
C LYS A 20 -23.74 1.76 -12.95
N VAL A 21 -24.58 2.06 -11.97
CA VAL A 21 -24.23 1.89 -10.55
C VAL A 21 -24.31 0.41 -10.22
N VAL A 22 -23.20 -0.17 -9.77
CA VAL A 22 -23.18 -1.51 -9.17
C VAL A 22 -23.50 -1.38 -7.70
N GLU A 23 -24.42 -2.21 -7.20
CA GLU A 23 -24.87 -2.13 -5.80
C GLU A 23 -23.68 -2.29 -4.86
N TYR A 24 -22.87 -3.35 -5.03
CA TYR A 24 -21.65 -3.57 -4.27
C TYR A 24 -20.38 -3.67 -5.13
N PHE A 25 -20.10 -4.84 -5.68
CA PHE A 25 -18.92 -5.09 -6.49
C PHE A 25 -19.32 -5.83 -7.77
N HIS A 26 -18.52 -5.70 -8.82
CA HIS A 26 -18.68 -6.54 -9.99
C HIS A 26 -18.38 -8.01 -9.63
N PRO A 27 -18.93 -9.00 -10.37
CA PRO A 27 -18.68 -10.41 -10.08
C PRO A 27 -17.18 -10.77 -10.00
N ARG A 28 -16.34 -10.13 -10.82
CA ARG A 28 -14.89 -10.34 -10.80
C ARG A 28 -14.21 -9.76 -9.57
N GLU A 29 -14.58 -8.55 -9.17
CA GLU A 29 -14.13 -7.93 -7.93
C GLU A 29 -14.54 -8.77 -6.70
N HIS A 30 -15.75 -9.36 -6.72
CA HIS A 30 -16.17 -10.31 -5.69
C HIS A 30 -15.28 -11.56 -5.63
N ALA A 31 -14.85 -12.10 -6.76
CA ALA A 31 -13.92 -13.23 -6.79
C ALA A 31 -12.58 -12.85 -6.15
N ILE A 32 -12.01 -11.70 -6.55
CA ILE A 32 -10.75 -11.17 -6.01
C ILE A 32 -10.85 -10.92 -4.50
N LEU A 33 -11.85 -10.16 -4.05
CA LEU A 33 -12.04 -9.84 -2.63
C LEU A 33 -12.28 -11.08 -1.77
N ALA A 34 -13.07 -12.05 -2.26
CA ALA A 34 -13.33 -13.27 -1.51
C ALA A 34 -12.09 -14.17 -1.41
N GLU A 35 -11.20 -14.13 -2.39
CA GLU A 35 -9.92 -14.83 -2.35
C GLU A 35 -9.01 -14.19 -1.31
N TYR A 36 -8.76 -12.88 -1.43
CA TYR A 36 -7.87 -12.14 -0.53
C TYR A 36 -8.32 -12.19 0.94
N LEU A 37 -9.61 -11.99 1.20
CA LEU A 37 -10.17 -11.99 2.55
C LEU A 37 -10.43 -13.41 3.10
N GLU A 38 -10.14 -14.46 2.33
CA GLU A 38 -10.45 -15.86 2.65
C GLU A 38 -11.94 -16.14 2.92
N LEU A 39 -12.83 -15.32 2.37
CA LEU A 39 -14.29 -15.35 2.59
C LEU A 39 -15.05 -15.98 1.42
N LYS A 40 -14.51 -17.06 0.82
CA LYS A 40 -15.14 -17.81 -0.30
C LYS A 40 -16.59 -18.24 -0.03
N LYS A 41 -16.97 -18.40 1.24
CA LYS A 41 -18.35 -18.71 1.66
C LYS A 41 -19.35 -17.57 1.36
N LYS A 42 -18.90 -16.31 1.38
CA LYS A 42 -19.69 -15.11 1.03
C LYS A 42 -19.70 -14.80 -0.48
N LEU A 43 -19.04 -15.62 -1.31
CA LEU A 43 -18.91 -15.41 -2.75
C LEU A 43 -20.26 -15.58 -3.50
N PRO A 44 -20.74 -14.55 -4.21
CA PRO A 44 -21.95 -14.63 -5.06
C PRO A 44 -21.87 -15.75 -6.11
N LYS A 45 -23.02 -16.30 -6.51
CA LYS A 45 -23.08 -17.50 -7.37
C LYS A 45 -22.49 -17.28 -8.76
N ASP A 46 -22.69 -16.10 -9.31
CA ASP A 46 -22.18 -15.64 -10.61
C ASP A 46 -20.66 -15.41 -10.60
N ALA A 47 -20.09 -15.05 -9.45
CA ALA A 47 -18.65 -14.86 -9.28
C ALA A 47 -17.85 -16.18 -9.13
N ARG A 48 -18.49 -17.30 -8.77
CA ARG A 48 -17.82 -18.60 -8.48
C ARG A 48 -17.06 -19.23 -9.64
N LYS A 49 -17.36 -18.83 -10.88
CA LYS A 49 -16.72 -19.38 -12.09
C LYS A 49 -15.53 -18.54 -12.54
N ILE A 50 -15.30 -17.40 -11.89
CA ILE A 50 -14.25 -16.46 -12.26
C ILE A 50 -12.99 -16.88 -11.51
N ASP A 51 -11.88 -16.97 -12.25
CA ASP A 51 -10.56 -17.13 -11.67
C ASP A 51 -10.10 -15.77 -11.10
N PRO A 52 -9.92 -15.64 -9.77
CA PRO A 52 -9.48 -14.39 -9.16
C PRO A 52 -8.02 -14.05 -9.48
N PHE A 53 -7.22 -15.01 -9.94
CA PHE A 53 -5.79 -14.82 -10.25
C PHE A 53 -5.54 -14.48 -11.72
N GLU A 54 -6.58 -14.42 -12.56
CA GLU A 54 -6.43 -14.13 -13.98
C GLU A 54 -5.83 -12.73 -14.20
N ILE A 55 -4.59 -12.69 -14.69
CA ILE A 55 -3.88 -11.46 -15.04
C ILE A 55 -4.19 -11.10 -16.49
N ILE A 56 -4.78 -9.93 -16.71
CA ILE A 56 -5.10 -9.43 -18.05
C ILE A 56 -4.10 -8.34 -18.45
N PRO A 57 -3.38 -8.52 -19.58
CA PRO A 57 -2.41 -7.54 -20.08
C PRO A 57 -3.01 -6.16 -20.28
N PHE A 58 -2.17 -5.13 -20.28
CA PHE A 58 -2.65 -3.77 -20.46
C PHE A 58 -3.02 -3.42 -21.91
N GLU A 59 -2.65 -4.26 -22.88
CA GLU A 59 -2.98 -4.14 -24.29
C GLU A 59 -4.39 -4.66 -24.62
N ASP A 60 -5.00 -5.40 -23.69
CA ASP A 60 -6.36 -5.90 -23.80
C ASP A 60 -7.37 -4.73 -23.71
N ASP A 61 -8.48 -4.80 -24.44
CA ASP A 61 -9.55 -3.79 -24.46
C ASP A 61 -10.50 -3.89 -23.25
N TYR A 62 -10.02 -4.49 -22.16
CA TYR A 62 -10.76 -4.66 -20.93
C TYR A 62 -11.08 -3.32 -20.25
N ASP A 63 -12.36 -2.95 -20.30
CA ASP A 63 -12.92 -1.81 -19.57
C ASP A 63 -13.25 -2.18 -18.11
N GLU A 64 -12.40 -1.75 -17.19
CA GLU A 64 -12.60 -1.92 -15.74
C GLU A 64 -13.79 -1.12 -15.20
N GLY A 65 -14.18 -0.03 -15.85
CA GLY A 65 -15.34 0.79 -15.48
C GLY A 65 -16.67 0.05 -15.69
N GLU A 66 -16.76 -0.76 -16.74
CA GLU A 66 -17.95 -1.54 -17.07
C GLU A 66 -17.94 -2.96 -16.50
N LYS A 67 -16.76 -3.57 -16.36
CA LYS A 67 -16.61 -5.00 -16.04
C LYS A 67 -16.02 -5.27 -14.65
N GLY A 68 -15.53 -4.22 -13.97
CA GLY A 68 -14.92 -4.30 -12.65
C GLY A 68 -13.39 -4.34 -12.71
N ILE A 69 -12.75 -4.03 -11.59
CA ILE A 69 -11.28 -4.06 -11.48
C ILE A 69 -10.76 -5.50 -11.54
N ILE A 70 -9.55 -5.65 -12.09
CA ILE A 70 -8.90 -6.93 -12.35
C ILE A 70 -7.43 -6.93 -11.89
N CYS A 71 -6.84 -8.11 -11.85
CA CYS A 71 -5.41 -8.30 -11.71
C CYS A 71 -4.69 -7.83 -12.98
N ARG A 72 -3.68 -6.98 -12.82
CA ARG A 72 -2.84 -6.46 -13.90
C ARG A 72 -1.41 -7.00 -13.77
N PRO A 73 -0.64 -7.04 -14.87
CA PRO A 73 0.77 -7.39 -14.81
C PRO A 73 1.52 -6.43 -13.89
N SER A 74 2.55 -6.95 -13.23
CA SER A 74 3.41 -6.16 -12.37
C SER A 74 4.44 -5.38 -13.18
N TYR A 75 5.00 -4.35 -12.56
CA TYR A 75 6.30 -3.85 -12.95
C TYR A 75 7.39 -4.82 -12.49
N ARG A 76 8.23 -5.29 -13.43
CA ARG A 76 9.42 -6.14 -13.21
C ARG A 76 9.20 -7.55 -12.61
N GLY A 77 8.01 -8.13 -12.67
CA GLY A 77 7.83 -9.57 -12.42
C GLY A 77 7.40 -9.98 -10.99
N ASN A 78 6.69 -9.10 -10.29
CA ASN A 78 6.04 -9.34 -8.99
C ASN A 78 4.57 -9.80 -9.15
N GLU A 79 4.25 -10.67 -10.10
CA GLU A 79 2.86 -11.11 -10.36
C GLU A 79 2.17 -11.77 -9.15
N TYR A 80 2.94 -12.31 -8.20
CA TYR A 80 2.40 -12.89 -6.97
C TYR A 80 1.62 -11.87 -6.10
N LYS A 81 1.86 -10.56 -6.27
CA LYS A 81 1.12 -9.46 -5.60
C LYS A 81 -0.07 -8.94 -6.41
N ALA A 82 -0.42 -9.58 -7.54
CA ALA A 82 -1.47 -9.07 -8.42
C ALA A 82 -2.85 -8.98 -7.74
N ILE A 83 -3.18 -9.94 -6.86
CA ILE A 83 -4.41 -9.88 -6.05
C ILE A 83 -4.34 -8.71 -5.06
N ASP A 84 -3.24 -8.55 -4.35
CA ASP A 84 -3.07 -7.47 -3.37
C ASP A 84 -3.23 -6.10 -4.04
N ASN A 85 -2.67 -5.94 -5.25
CA ASN A 85 -2.86 -4.75 -6.06
C ASN A 85 -4.33 -4.55 -6.48
N ALA A 86 -4.98 -5.59 -7.02
CA ALA A 86 -6.37 -5.49 -7.44
C ALA A 86 -7.30 -5.12 -6.27
N VAL A 87 -7.08 -5.69 -5.08
CA VAL A 87 -7.82 -5.36 -3.86
C VAL A 87 -7.57 -3.91 -3.44
N ALA A 88 -6.32 -3.43 -3.49
CA ALA A 88 -6.00 -2.04 -3.18
C ALA A 88 -6.70 -1.07 -4.15
N ARG A 89 -6.68 -1.36 -5.45
CA ARG A 89 -7.35 -0.56 -6.47
C ARG A 89 -8.87 -0.53 -6.29
N ILE A 90 -9.47 -1.65 -5.85
CA ILE A 90 -10.89 -1.70 -5.47
C ILE A 90 -11.17 -0.80 -4.26
N ALA A 91 -10.38 -0.90 -3.21
CA ALA A 91 -10.54 -0.13 -1.98
C ALA A 91 -10.33 1.38 -2.21
N LEU A 92 -9.32 1.75 -3.00
CA LEU A 92 -8.89 3.13 -3.22
C LEU A 92 -9.57 3.82 -4.41
N ALA A 93 -10.40 3.09 -5.17
CA ALA A 93 -11.13 3.63 -6.31
C ALA A 93 -11.79 5.01 -6.06
N PRO A 94 -12.38 5.31 -4.89
CA PRO A 94 -13.01 6.61 -4.63
C PRO A 94 -12.05 7.81 -4.60
N ILE A 95 -10.77 7.58 -4.32
CA ILE A 95 -9.76 8.63 -4.12
C ILE A 95 -8.56 8.51 -5.06
N ARG A 96 -8.61 7.61 -6.05
CA ARG A 96 -7.49 7.26 -6.95
C ARG A 96 -6.71 8.45 -7.54
N SER A 97 -7.38 9.56 -7.83
CA SER A 97 -6.79 10.76 -8.43
C SER A 97 -5.99 11.62 -7.44
N SER A 98 -6.04 11.29 -6.14
CA SER A 98 -5.36 11.99 -5.05
C SER A 98 -4.22 11.18 -4.41
N LEU A 99 -4.01 9.96 -4.91
CA LEU A 99 -2.92 9.07 -4.51
C LEU A 99 -1.57 9.64 -4.96
N PRO A 100 -0.44 9.21 -4.36
CA PRO A 100 0.88 9.73 -4.69
C PRO A 100 1.23 9.53 -6.16
N VAL A 101 1.86 10.53 -6.76
CA VAL A 101 2.23 10.53 -8.17
C VAL A 101 3.66 11.01 -8.30
N TRP A 102 4.49 10.19 -8.93
CA TRP A 102 5.78 10.64 -9.42
C TRP A 102 5.63 11.16 -10.83
N GLY A 103 6.25 12.30 -11.11
CA GLY A 103 6.19 12.96 -12.41
C GLY A 103 7.56 13.41 -12.87
N SER A 104 7.80 13.31 -14.18
CA SER A 104 9.01 13.81 -14.81
C SER A 104 8.69 14.47 -16.15
N TYR A 105 9.61 15.28 -16.62
CA TYR A 105 9.53 15.94 -17.92
C TYR A 105 10.63 15.42 -18.83
N GLN A 106 10.25 14.74 -19.89
CA GLN A 106 11.17 14.16 -20.87
C GLN A 106 10.66 14.47 -22.28
N ASP A 107 11.56 14.85 -23.20
CA ASP A 107 11.28 15.08 -24.62
C ASP A 107 10.08 15.99 -24.91
N GLY A 108 9.92 17.05 -24.11
CA GLY A 108 8.84 18.02 -24.30
C GLY A 108 7.50 17.61 -23.70
N LYS A 109 7.44 16.49 -22.97
CA LYS A 109 6.20 15.93 -22.41
C LYS A 109 6.33 15.67 -20.91
N VAL A 110 5.25 15.96 -20.19
CA VAL A 110 5.09 15.53 -18.80
C VAL A 110 4.60 14.09 -18.81
N PHE A 111 5.30 13.23 -18.09
CA PHE A 111 4.88 11.87 -17.78
C PHE A 111 4.62 11.76 -16.28
N HIS A 112 3.66 10.92 -15.89
CA HIS A 112 3.47 10.57 -14.50
C HIS A 112 3.01 9.12 -14.32
N THR A 113 3.39 8.50 -13.21
CA THR A 113 3.26 7.05 -12.96
C THR A 113 1.83 6.53 -13.02
N ARG A 114 0.84 7.36 -12.65
CA ARG A 114 -0.60 7.02 -12.67
C ARG A 114 -1.33 7.37 -13.98
N GLN A 115 -0.62 7.79 -15.03
CA GLN A 115 -1.27 8.28 -16.25
C GLN A 115 -2.23 7.23 -16.84
N LYS A 116 -1.73 6.02 -17.09
CA LYS A 116 -2.51 4.92 -17.66
C LYS A 116 -3.64 4.43 -16.73
N GLU A 117 -3.37 4.34 -15.43
CA GLU A 117 -4.35 3.87 -14.45
C GLU A 117 -5.54 4.84 -14.30
N ASN A 118 -5.30 6.14 -14.52
CA ASN A 118 -6.31 7.18 -14.42
C ASN A 118 -7.01 7.50 -15.77
N GLU A 119 -6.63 6.84 -16.87
CA GLU A 119 -7.24 7.07 -18.20
C GLU A 119 -8.69 6.59 -18.30
N SER A 120 -9.02 5.43 -17.73
CA SER A 120 -10.39 4.89 -17.69
C SER A 120 -11.16 5.41 -16.48
N GLU A 121 -12.48 5.50 -16.54
CA GLU A 121 -13.28 5.70 -15.33
C GLU A 121 -13.44 4.38 -14.56
N LEU A 122 -13.38 4.41 -13.23
CA LEU A 122 -13.65 3.22 -12.42
C LEU A 122 -15.16 3.05 -12.15
N PRO A 123 -15.60 1.83 -11.80
CA PRO A 123 -17.01 1.57 -11.52
C PRO A 123 -17.59 2.49 -10.46
N SER A 124 -18.78 3.02 -10.74
CA SER A 124 -19.59 3.73 -9.76
C SER A 124 -20.25 2.74 -8.80
N ARG A 125 -19.98 2.88 -7.50
CA ARG A 125 -20.47 1.98 -6.44
C ARG A 125 -21.65 2.61 -5.71
N GLY A 126 -22.68 1.80 -5.42
CA GLY A 126 -23.90 2.23 -4.72
C GLY A 126 -23.71 2.53 -3.24
N TYR A 127 -22.59 2.08 -2.67
CA TYR A 127 -22.09 2.38 -1.34
C TYR A 127 -20.71 3.01 -1.53
N ARG A 128 -20.40 3.99 -0.70
CA ARG A 128 -19.08 4.59 -0.66
C ARG A 128 -18.62 4.60 0.77
N SER A 129 -17.65 3.76 1.08
CA SER A 129 -16.74 3.96 2.20
C SER A 129 -15.57 4.75 1.64
N ASP A 130 -15.53 6.05 1.90
CA ASP A 130 -14.34 6.81 1.55
C ASP A 130 -13.15 6.26 2.35
N PRO A 131 -12.03 5.89 1.69
CA PRO A 131 -10.84 5.47 2.39
C PRO A 131 -10.40 6.53 3.39
N VAL A 132 -10.08 6.10 4.59
CA VAL A 132 -9.60 6.98 5.66
C VAL A 132 -8.08 6.94 5.66
N LEU A 133 -7.45 8.12 5.58
CA LEU A 133 -6.00 8.24 5.66
C LEU A 133 -5.52 7.78 7.04
N VAL A 134 -4.71 6.74 7.05
CA VAL A 134 -4.08 6.19 8.25
C VAL A 134 -2.89 7.04 8.63
N VAL A 135 -1.93 7.17 7.72
CA VAL A 135 -0.75 8.04 7.83
C VAL A 135 -0.15 8.24 6.43
N SER A 136 0.49 9.38 6.22
CA SER A 136 1.37 9.64 5.08
C SER A 136 2.78 9.84 5.59
N ILE A 137 3.72 9.05 5.11
CA ILE A 137 5.14 9.16 5.44
C ILE A 137 5.94 9.51 4.19
N ASN A 138 7.14 10.05 4.39
CA ASN A 138 8.21 10.05 3.40
C ASN A 138 9.22 9.00 3.81
N TRP A 139 9.48 8.01 2.96
CA TRP A 139 10.44 6.96 3.28
C TRP A 139 11.85 7.53 3.36
N ALA A 140 12.26 8.30 2.35
CA ALA A 140 13.55 8.95 2.29
C ALA A 140 13.53 10.13 1.29
N ASP A 141 14.54 10.99 1.38
CA ASP A 141 14.88 11.92 0.32
C ASP A 141 16.19 11.46 -0.36
N SER A 142 16.11 11.09 -1.64
CA SER A 142 17.30 10.75 -2.45
C SER A 142 17.99 11.98 -3.05
N GLY A 143 17.48 13.18 -2.76
CA GLY A 143 18.03 14.45 -3.20
C GLY A 143 16.96 15.55 -3.26
N PRO A 144 17.33 16.80 -3.56
CA PRO A 144 16.39 17.90 -3.68
C PRO A 144 15.29 17.60 -4.70
N GLY A 145 14.04 17.48 -4.23
CA GLY A 145 12.88 17.17 -5.07
C GLY A 145 12.69 15.68 -5.39
N PHE A 146 13.45 14.78 -4.75
CA PHE A 146 13.32 13.32 -4.89
C PHE A 146 12.94 12.70 -3.55
N SER A 147 11.67 12.84 -3.18
CA SER A 147 11.05 12.20 -2.02
C SER A 147 10.45 10.83 -2.40
N TRP A 148 10.31 9.95 -1.43
CA TRP A 148 9.66 8.63 -1.57
C TRP A 148 8.40 8.54 -0.70
N PRO A 149 7.31 9.26 -1.04
CA PRO A 149 6.11 9.28 -0.23
C PRO A 149 5.35 7.95 -0.28
N VAL A 150 4.87 7.52 0.88
CA VAL A 150 3.95 6.39 1.01
C VAL A 150 2.73 6.82 1.79
N LYS A 151 1.54 6.58 1.23
CA LYS A 151 0.26 6.84 1.91
C LYS A 151 -0.41 5.54 2.30
N TYR A 152 -0.81 5.45 3.55
CA TYR A 152 -1.56 4.32 4.08
C TYR A 152 -3.03 4.70 4.24
N TYR A 153 -3.93 3.84 3.78
CA TYR A 153 -5.37 4.04 3.94
C TYR A 153 -6.04 2.78 4.47
N ILE A 154 -7.16 2.98 5.16
CA ILE A 154 -8.08 1.92 5.59
C ILE A 154 -9.45 2.15 4.96
N SER A 155 -10.02 1.10 4.36
CA SER A 155 -11.28 1.19 3.60
C SER A 155 -12.25 0.08 4.00
N TRP A 156 -13.51 0.41 4.25
CA TRP A 156 -14.54 -0.57 4.61
C TRP A 156 -15.10 -1.30 3.39
N VAL A 157 -15.16 -2.63 3.41
CA VAL A 157 -15.68 -3.48 2.34
C VAL A 157 -16.99 -4.11 2.82
N PRO A 158 -18.17 -3.51 2.56
CA PRO A 158 -19.40 -3.83 3.28
C PRO A 158 -19.95 -5.23 3.02
N HIS A 159 -19.83 -5.76 1.79
CA HIS A 159 -20.30 -7.12 1.51
C HIS A 159 -19.58 -8.18 2.36
N TYR A 160 -18.29 -7.94 2.63
CA TYR A 160 -17.45 -8.88 3.37
C TYR A 160 -17.35 -8.53 4.85
N GLU A 161 -17.75 -7.32 5.24
CA GLU A 161 -17.69 -6.79 6.61
C GLU A 161 -16.26 -6.75 7.14
N ARG A 162 -15.33 -6.31 6.29
CA ARG A 162 -13.90 -6.21 6.60
C ARG A 162 -13.38 -4.84 6.21
N TYR A 163 -12.40 -4.35 6.95
CA TYR A 163 -11.54 -3.26 6.50
C TYR A 163 -10.38 -3.82 5.70
N VAL A 164 -9.99 -3.15 4.64
CA VAL A 164 -8.75 -3.40 3.90
C VAL A 164 -7.79 -2.26 4.21
N VAL A 165 -6.56 -2.60 4.59
CA VAL A 165 -5.46 -1.66 4.80
C VAL A 165 -4.57 -1.69 3.56
N THR A 166 -4.19 -0.52 3.07
CA THR A 166 -3.45 -0.37 1.82
C THR A 166 -2.23 0.52 2.00
N ALA A 167 -1.21 0.29 1.19
CA ALA A 167 -0.07 1.18 0.99
C ALA A 167 -0.05 1.66 -0.47
N SER A 168 0.08 2.97 -0.66
CA SER A 168 0.12 3.63 -1.96
C SER A 168 1.44 4.38 -2.12
N TYR A 169 2.17 4.03 -3.16
CA TYR A 169 3.45 4.59 -3.56
C TYR A 169 3.26 5.55 -4.73
N ASP A 170 4.28 6.36 -4.99
CA ASP A 170 4.37 7.23 -6.16
C ASP A 170 5.09 6.55 -7.35
N SER A 171 5.88 5.50 -7.10
CA SER A 171 6.56 4.65 -8.09
C SER A 171 6.32 3.15 -7.82
N PRO A 172 6.22 2.29 -8.86
CA PRO A 172 6.09 0.85 -8.67
C PRO A 172 7.44 0.15 -8.40
N ASP A 173 8.54 0.89 -8.25
CA ASP A 173 9.89 0.31 -8.09
C ASP A 173 10.03 -0.57 -6.84
N VAL A 174 9.26 -0.30 -5.78
CA VAL A 174 9.35 -1.04 -4.50
C VAL A 174 8.55 -2.34 -4.56
N GLU A 175 7.28 -2.26 -4.94
CA GLU A 175 6.33 -3.38 -4.81
C GLU A 175 6.03 -4.08 -6.14
N GLY A 176 6.50 -3.53 -7.26
CA GLY A 176 6.03 -3.87 -8.61
C GLY A 176 4.66 -3.27 -8.94
N TYR A 177 4.01 -2.60 -8.00
CA TYR A 177 2.72 -1.94 -8.15
C TYR A 177 2.71 -0.61 -7.40
N LEU A 178 1.82 0.29 -7.80
CA LEU A 178 1.63 1.58 -7.13
C LEU A 178 0.81 1.48 -5.85
N ASP A 179 -0.11 0.51 -5.79
CA ASP A 179 -0.98 0.30 -4.64
C ASP A 179 -0.99 -1.18 -4.29
N ILE A 180 -0.90 -1.50 -3.01
CA ILE A 180 -0.98 -2.88 -2.51
C ILE A 180 -1.84 -2.94 -1.25
N ALA A 181 -2.61 -4.02 -1.13
CA ALA A 181 -3.33 -4.33 0.09
C ALA A 181 -2.37 -5.07 1.02
N ILE A 182 -2.13 -4.52 2.20
CA ILE A 182 -1.08 -4.97 3.13
C ILE A 182 -1.66 -5.76 4.31
N GLY A 183 -2.97 -5.83 4.41
CA GLY A 183 -3.69 -6.60 5.42
C GLY A 183 -5.16 -6.22 5.47
N ASP A 184 -5.90 -6.92 6.31
CA ASP A 184 -7.32 -6.70 6.50
C ASP A 184 -7.71 -6.87 7.97
N LEU A 185 -8.80 -6.21 8.38
CA LEU A 185 -9.24 -6.15 9.77
C LEU A 185 -10.74 -6.39 9.90
N PRO A 186 -11.21 -7.02 10.98
CA PRO A 186 -12.64 -7.18 11.23
C PRO A 186 -13.31 -5.85 11.58
N GLU A 187 -14.64 -5.84 11.55
CA GLU A 187 -15.41 -4.75 12.16
C GLU A 187 -14.97 -4.53 13.63
N ARG A 188 -14.93 -3.27 14.07
CA ARG A 188 -14.57 -2.86 15.45
C ARG A 188 -13.10 -3.11 15.83
N CYS A 189 -12.23 -3.28 14.84
CA CYS A 189 -10.79 -3.23 15.07
C CYS A 189 -10.37 -1.93 15.77
N LYS A 190 -9.29 -1.99 16.54
CA LYS A 190 -8.72 -0.84 17.26
C LYS A 190 -7.50 -0.32 16.53
N ILE A 191 -7.37 1.01 16.52
CA ILE A 191 -6.25 1.70 15.86
C ILE A 191 -4.92 1.31 16.51
N GLU A 192 -4.81 1.48 17.83
CA GLU A 192 -3.55 1.32 18.59
C GLU A 192 -3.13 -0.14 18.84
N THR A 193 -3.89 -1.13 18.36
CA THR A 193 -3.50 -2.55 18.43
C THR A 193 -3.54 -3.18 17.05
N ASP A 194 -4.71 -3.30 16.46
CA ASP A 194 -4.92 -4.15 15.28
C ASP A 194 -4.42 -3.46 14.00
N LEU A 195 -4.76 -2.18 13.81
CA LEU A 195 -4.24 -1.41 12.66
C LEU A 195 -2.75 -1.14 12.80
N LYS A 196 -2.29 -0.85 14.02
CA LYS A 196 -0.88 -0.69 14.34
C LYS A 196 -0.06 -1.91 13.91
N GLU A 197 -0.52 -3.11 14.26
CA GLU A 197 0.17 -4.35 13.89
C GLU A 197 0.29 -4.50 12.37
N VAL A 198 -0.78 -4.23 11.60
CA VAL A 198 -0.73 -4.31 10.12
C VAL A 198 0.29 -3.33 9.53
N ILE A 199 0.28 -2.08 9.99
CA ILE A 199 1.20 -1.04 9.49
C ILE A 199 2.65 -1.37 9.88
N LYS A 200 2.88 -1.78 11.13
CA LYS A 200 4.20 -2.17 11.63
C LYS A 200 4.75 -3.38 10.90
N ASN A 201 3.95 -4.42 10.66
CA ASN A 201 4.38 -5.61 9.92
C ASN A 201 4.82 -5.26 8.50
N HIS A 202 4.16 -4.28 7.87
CA HIS A 202 4.58 -3.79 6.56
C HIS A 202 5.92 -3.05 6.62
N TRP A 203 6.17 -2.25 7.67
CA TRP A 203 7.46 -1.59 7.88
C TRP A 203 8.58 -2.58 8.24
N ASP A 204 8.27 -3.58 9.05
CA ASP A 204 9.21 -4.56 9.59
C ASP A 204 9.75 -5.53 8.53
N ARG A 205 8.96 -5.79 7.47
CA ARG A 205 9.25 -6.80 6.44
C ARG A 205 10.70 -6.76 5.91
N ASP A 206 11.20 -5.55 5.69
CA ASP A 206 12.54 -5.29 5.16
C ASP A 206 13.38 -4.42 6.13
N ALA A 207 12.91 -4.23 7.37
CA ALA A 207 13.51 -3.28 8.32
C ALA A 207 14.97 -3.59 8.64
N MET A 208 15.37 -4.87 8.70
CA MET A 208 16.76 -5.27 8.94
C MET A 208 17.74 -4.78 7.86
N TYR A 209 17.25 -4.35 6.70
CA TYR A 209 18.06 -3.84 5.60
C TYR A 209 17.87 -2.34 5.37
N LEU A 210 17.08 -1.68 6.22
CA LEU A 210 16.62 -0.32 5.99
C LEU A 210 16.82 0.54 7.24
N GLN A 211 16.96 1.83 7.00
CA GLN A 211 16.73 2.87 7.98
C GLN A 211 15.22 3.09 8.12
N GLY A 212 14.77 3.48 9.31
CA GLY A 212 13.39 3.91 9.50
C GLY A 212 13.03 5.11 8.63
N TRP A 213 11.77 5.21 8.20
CA TRP A 213 11.32 6.29 7.32
C TRP A 213 11.68 7.68 7.86
N ALA A 214 11.96 8.62 6.95
CA ALA A 214 12.58 9.91 7.25
C ALA A 214 11.62 10.94 7.87
N ASP A 215 10.38 11.03 7.38
CA ASP A 215 9.42 12.04 7.85
C ASP A 215 7.98 11.53 7.90
N CYS A 216 7.20 12.09 8.82
CA CYS A 216 5.74 12.00 8.81
C CYS A 216 5.15 13.22 8.11
N LEU A 217 4.57 13.01 6.92
CA LEU A 217 3.96 14.07 6.10
C LEU A 217 2.56 14.46 6.58
N ASP A 218 1.78 13.47 7.03
CA ASP A 218 0.43 13.65 7.59
C ASP A 218 0.15 12.49 8.56
N SER A 219 -0.20 12.80 9.81
CA SER A 219 -0.46 11.78 10.83
C SER A 219 -1.77 11.02 10.60
N GLY A 220 -2.67 11.51 9.74
CA GLY A 220 -3.96 10.88 9.46
C GLY A 220 -4.77 10.64 10.74
N ILE A 221 -5.25 9.40 10.93
CA ILE A 221 -5.95 8.97 12.15
C ILE A 221 -5.03 8.42 13.25
N ILE A 222 -3.73 8.27 12.97
CA ILE A 222 -2.75 7.84 13.98
C ILE A 222 -2.38 9.04 14.86
N LYS A 223 -2.34 8.82 16.18
CA LYS A 223 -1.99 9.88 17.12
C LYS A 223 -0.49 10.18 17.12
N ASP A 224 0.34 9.14 17.11
CA ASP A 224 1.79 9.25 17.17
C ASP A 224 2.46 8.19 16.28
N PRO A 225 2.66 8.49 14.98
CA PRO A 225 3.34 7.58 14.06
C PRO A 225 4.80 7.30 14.45
N TRP A 226 5.47 8.26 15.10
CA TRP A 226 6.87 8.13 15.51
C TRP A 226 7.01 7.08 16.62
N ALA A 227 6.10 7.07 17.60
CA ALA A 227 6.07 6.00 18.60
C ALA A 227 5.89 4.61 17.97
N TRP A 228 5.16 4.49 16.86
CA TRP A 228 5.04 3.19 16.16
C TRP A 228 6.32 2.82 15.40
N ARG A 229 7.03 3.80 14.83
CA ARG A 229 8.34 3.65 14.15
C ARG A 229 9.45 3.22 15.11
N GLU A 230 9.46 3.76 16.33
CA GLU A 230 10.43 3.42 17.38
C GLU A 230 10.34 1.97 17.86
N GLU A 231 9.20 1.31 17.64
CA GLU A 231 9.02 -0.10 18.01
C GLU A 231 9.46 -1.10 16.91
N ILE A 232 10.12 -0.63 15.86
CA ILE A 232 10.67 -1.46 14.78
C ILE A 232 12.19 -1.56 14.97
N ASN A 233 12.74 -2.76 14.77
CA ASN A 233 14.17 -3.01 14.83
C ASN A 233 14.80 -2.73 13.46
N TRP A 234 15.17 -1.48 13.22
CA TRP A 234 15.81 -1.05 11.97
C TRP A 234 17.25 -1.54 11.87
N GLY A 235 17.67 -1.91 10.66
CA GLY A 235 19.02 -2.38 10.36
C GLY A 235 20.07 -1.28 10.40
N TYR A 236 19.64 -0.04 10.17
CA TYR A 236 20.48 1.14 10.16
C TYR A 236 19.90 2.21 11.09
N ASP A 237 20.77 2.93 11.79
CA ASP A 237 20.39 4.07 12.60
C ASP A 237 20.05 5.30 11.73
N ASP A 238 19.66 6.40 12.38
CA ASP A 238 19.26 7.61 11.66
C ASP A 238 20.42 8.31 10.92
N GLU A 239 21.67 7.95 11.22
CA GLU A 239 22.89 8.42 10.56
C GLU A 239 23.35 7.49 9.42
N GLY A 240 22.67 6.34 9.24
CA GLY A 240 22.98 5.33 8.24
C GLY A 240 24.05 4.33 8.66
N ASN A 241 24.39 4.26 9.95
CA ASN A 241 25.29 3.24 10.49
C ASN A 241 24.53 1.94 10.73
N GLU A 242 25.16 0.82 10.41
CA GLU A 242 24.59 -0.52 10.60
C GLU A 242 24.50 -0.87 12.10
N VAL A 243 23.31 -1.30 12.55
CA VAL A 243 23.00 -1.62 13.95
C VAL A 243 22.90 -3.13 14.17
N CYS A 244 22.49 -3.88 13.15
CA CYS A 244 22.11 -5.30 13.28
C CYS A 244 23.26 -6.32 13.45
N PHE A 245 24.53 -5.91 13.44
CA PHE A 245 25.68 -6.84 13.50
C PHE A 245 26.54 -6.73 14.77
N LEU A 246 26.12 -5.96 15.78
CA LEU A 246 26.97 -5.66 16.93
C LEU A 246 26.85 -6.63 18.11
N ASP A 247 25.98 -7.64 18.09
CA ASP A 247 25.59 -8.36 19.32
C ASP A 247 26.00 -9.85 19.45
N ASP A 248 26.91 -10.38 18.62
CA ASP A 248 27.34 -11.81 18.73
C ASP A 248 28.87 -12.07 18.70
N THR A 249 29.74 -11.06 18.86
CA THR A 249 31.22 -11.28 18.85
C THR A 249 31.99 -10.66 20.01
N GLU A 250 31.39 -10.50 21.19
CA GLU A 250 32.15 -10.16 22.42
C GLU A 250 31.83 -11.12 23.57
N GLY A 251 31.97 -12.43 23.32
CA GLY A 251 31.67 -13.49 24.31
C GLY A 251 32.68 -14.64 24.38
N GLU A 252 33.85 -14.53 23.75
CA GLU A 252 34.92 -15.52 23.88
C GLU A 252 36.26 -14.79 23.86
N ASP A 253 36.78 -14.39 25.03
CA ASP A 253 38.22 -14.20 25.30
C ASP A 253 38.45 -13.84 26.80
N GLU A 254 38.10 -14.75 27.71
CA GLU A 254 38.73 -14.84 29.03
C GLU A 254 39.07 -16.31 29.30
N LEU A 255 40.10 -16.81 28.62
CA LEU A 255 40.82 -17.99 29.07
C LEU A 255 41.72 -17.56 30.23
N ASP A 256 41.28 -17.86 31.45
CA ASP A 256 42.05 -17.73 32.69
C ASP A 256 43.41 -18.43 32.55
N ASP A 257 44.49 -17.64 32.58
CA ASP A 257 45.85 -18.09 32.83
C ASP A 257 45.92 -18.69 34.24
N PHE A 258 45.73 -20.01 34.35
CA PHE A 258 46.15 -20.74 35.54
C PHE A 258 47.64 -21.02 35.44
N GLU A 259 48.43 -20.13 36.05
CA GLU A 259 49.83 -20.37 36.42
C GLU A 259 49.95 -21.69 37.18
N ILE A 260 50.69 -22.65 36.62
CA ILE A 260 51.15 -23.83 37.33
C ILE A 260 52.48 -23.46 37.96
N ASP A 261 52.48 -23.19 39.26
CA ASP A 261 53.70 -23.05 40.06
C ASP A 261 54.42 -24.41 40.15
N GLU A 262 55.63 -24.47 39.58
CA GLU A 262 56.63 -25.47 39.90
C GLU A 262 57.30 -25.11 41.23
N GLU A 263 57.03 -25.89 42.29
CA GLU A 263 57.97 -26.03 43.40
C GLU A 263 58.41 -27.50 43.51
N GLU A 264 59.62 -27.76 43.01
CA GLU A 264 60.46 -28.88 43.45
C GLU A 264 60.91 -28.64 44.90
N GLU A 265 60.80 -29.63 45.77
CA GLU A 265 61.87 -29.94 46.72
C GLU A 265 61.80 -31.41 47.20
N GLU A 266 62.87 -32.15 46.91
CA GLU A 266 63.24 -33.45 47.47
C GLU A 266 63.35 -33.37 49.01
N ASN A 267 63.07 -34.48 49.72
CA ASN A 267 64.02 -35.08 50.68
C ASN A 267 63.50 -36.41 51.30
N GLU A 268 64.38 -37.43 51.18
CA GLU A 268 64.55 -38.71 51.92
C GLU A 268 63.43 -39.77 51.99
#